data_AF-A0A2D6R030-F1
#
_entry.id   AF-A0A2D6R030-F1
#
_cell.length_a   1.000
_cell.length_b   1.000
_cell.length_c   1.000
_cell.angle_alpha   90.00
_cell.angle_beta   90.00
_cell.angle_gamma   90.00
#
_symmetry.space_group_name_H-M   'P 1'
#
loop_
_entity.id
_entity.type
_entity.pdbx_description
1 polymer ?
#
loop_
_entity_poly.entity_id
_entity_poly.type
_entity_poly.pdbx_seq_one_letter_code
_entity_poly.pdbx_strand_id
1 'polypeptide(L)'
;MAPEDLARRLPELEQFELIGPGGMGTVYKARHRDLDRPVAVKVLHAHLQDDATFAERFVREARTLARLDHPNIVRVYDFGHRRGIYYFVMEFVDGVTLRQTMSSGGVTPAEALTMVPRICEGLQYAHDQGVVHRDIKPENILIDRSGAPKIADFGLALLTGSTAETRITQTAQVMGTPQYMAPEQIEHPADVDHRADIYALGVVFYEMLTGELPVGRFLPPSQKVQVDVRLDQVVLRTLEKEPSLRYQQASELSSEVESLSGSGPGPAARRDRPTPTSASFNWWPSHYEYRSKRTIWGIPLVHVAFSGDTSGQHMALARGIIAIGDAAFGLIALGGIACGGVTIAGLNLGLISLGGISFALLVAIGGVAIGGFAGGSVALGLVSAGLTGHSVITVPDGMQQWLSLVAWGLSTAIVTAVVAGLIVWRLDAAGRKPGDRSKGFGILRW
;
A
#
# COMPACT_ATOMS: atom_id res chain seq x y z
N MET A 1 21.89 23.84 11.44
CA MET A 1 22.72 25.07 11.36
C MET A 1 22.26 26.03 12.43
N ALA A 2 23.15 26.77 13.07
CA ALA A 2 22.78 27.71 14.14
C ALA A 2 22.09 28.97 13.55
N PRO A 3 21.10 29.56 14.24
CA PRO A 3 20.44 30.80 13.80
C PRO A 3 21.39 31.95 13.48
N GLU A 4 22.49 32.09 14.23
CA GLU A 4 23.50 33.14 14.04
C GLU A 4 24.26 32.98 12.72
N ASP A 5 24.51 31.73 12.30
CA ASP A 5 25.12 31.44 11.00
C ASP A 5 24.22 31.84 9.85
N LEU A 6 22.91 31.62 10.00
CA LEU A 6 21.91 31.98 9.00
C LEU A 6 21.79 33.50 8.88
N ALA A 7 21.72 34.23 9.99
CA ALA A 7 21.70 35.69 9.97
C ALA A 7 22.93 36.29 9.27
N ARG A 8 24.12 35.69 9.46
CA ARG A 8 25.33 36.11 8.71
C ARG A 8 25.18 35.86 7.21
N ARG A 9 24.56 34.74 6.82
CA ARG A 9 24.42 34.33 5.41
C ARG A 9 23.31 35.11 4.70
N LEU A 10 22.22 35.43 5.39
CA LEU A 10 21.01 36.07 4.87
C LEU A 10 20.76 37.40 5.63
N PRO A 11 21.55 38.45 5.39
CA PRO A 11 21.50 39.72 6.12
C PRO A 11 20.21 40.52 5.95
N GLU A 12 19.41 40.20 4.94
CA GLU A 12 18.06 40.72 4.71
C GLU A 12 17.01 40.13 5.67
N LEU A 13 17.34 39.03 6.37
CA LEU A 13 16.49 38.35 7.33
C LEU A 13 17.10 38.41 8.74
N GLU A 14 16.25 38.48 9.76
CA GLU A 14 16.65 38.49 11.17
C GLU A 14 15.70 37.67 12.05
N GLN A 15 16.00 37.56 13.34
CA GLN A 15 15.16 36.88 14.34
C GLN A 15 14.84 35.43 13.95
N PHE A 16 15.87 34.66 13.60
CA PHE A 16 15.73 33.26 13.22
C PHE A 16 15.34 32.39 14.42
N GLU A 17 14.24 31.66 14.27
CA GLU A 17 13.75 30.67 15.23
C GLU A 17 13.59 29.33 14.51
N LEU A 18 14.14 28.25 15.07
CA LEU A 18 13.99 26.92 14.50
C LEU A 18 12.55 26.44 14.65
N ILE A 19 11.86 26.16 13.54
CA ILE A 19 10.54 25.52 13.56
C ILE A 19 10.72 24.00 13.66
N GLY A 20 11.56 23.43 12.81
CA GLY A 20 11.84 22.00 12.86
C GLY A 20 12.67 21.48 11.69
N PRO A 21 13.23 20.27 11.84
CA PRO A 21 13.82 19.53 10.73
C PRO A 21 12.71 18.97 9.82
N GLY A 22 12.89 19.08 8.51
CA GLY A 22 12.09 18.39 7.50
C GLY A 22 12.95 17.44 6.65
N GLY A 23 12.30 16.60 5.86
CA GLY A 23 12.96 15.55 5.06
C GLY A 23 14.03 16.05 4.09
N MET A 24 13.90 17.28 3.58
CA MET A 24 14.80 17.85 2.58
C MET A 24 15.56 19.08 3.07
N GLY A 25 15.35 19.50 4.31
CA GLY A 25 15.85 20.77 4.79
C GLY A 25 15.32 21.12 6.16
N THR A 26 15.94 22.10 6.79
CA THR A 26 15.49 22.64 8.08
C THR A 26 14.72 23.92 7.85
N VAL A 27 13.57 24.06 8.51
CA VAL A 27 12.70 25.24 8.38
C VAL A 27 12.87 26.13 9.61
N TYR A 28 13.05 27.42 9.34
CA TYR A 28 13.19 28.48 10.34
C TYR A 28 12.11 29.52 10.12
N LYS A 29 11.56 30.08 11.20
CA LYS A 29 10.84 31.35 11.15
C LYS A 29 11.89 32.47 11.17
N ALA A 30 11.67 33.51 10.40
CA ALA A 30 12.48 34.72 10.42
C ALA A 30 11.60 35.95 10.16
N ARG A 31 12.15 37.15 10.37
CA ARG A 31 11.54 38.42 9.97
C ARG A 31 12.34 39.00 8.81
N HIS A 32 11.67 39.36 7.72
CA HIS A 32 12.29 40.13 6.65
C HIS A 32 12.47 41.58 7.13
N ARG A 33 13.69 42.11 7.10
CA ARG A 33 14.04 43.39 7.72
C ARG A 33 13.32 44.58 7.10
N ASP A 34 13.43 44.72 5.78
CA ASP A 34 12.89 45.89 5.07
C ASP A 34 11.36 45.86 4.94
N LEU A 35 10.77 44.66 4.84
CA LEU A 35 9.33 44.46 4.68
C LEU A 35 8.60 44.28 6.02
N ASP A 36 9.35 44.22 7.12
CA ASP A 36 8.86 44.11 8.49
C ASP A 36 7.82 42.99 8.71
N ARG A 37 8.02 41.84 8.04
CA ARG A 37 7.06 40.73 7.96
C ARG A 37 7.66 39.39 8.37
N PRO A 38 6.89 38.49 9.00
CA PRO A 38 7.33 37.12 9.22
C PRO A 38 7.42 36.35 7.90
N VAL A 39 8.42 35.48 7.81
CA VAL A 39 8.68 34.56 6.70
C VAL A 39 9.16 33.21 7.22
N ALA A 40 8.91 32.16 6.45
CA ALA A 40 9.50 30.85 6.67
C ALA A 40 10.71 30.68 5.74
N VAL A 41 11.84 30.21 6.27
CA VAL A 41 13.08 29.99 5.54
C VAL A 41 13.42 28.51 5.58
N LYS A 42 13.33 27.83 4.44
CA LYS A 42 13.72 26.42 4.33
C LYS A 42 15.12 26.33 3.75
N VAL A 43 16.04 25.78 4.52
CA VAL A 43 17.46 25.60 4.14
C VAL A 43 17.68 24.14 3.83
N LEU A 44 18.09 23.85 2.60
CA LEU A 44 18.28 22.46 2.13
C LEU A 44 19.51 21.82 2.77
N HIS A 45 19.43 20.54 3.11
CA HIS A 45 20.56 19.82 3.71
C HIS A 45 21.72 19.68 2.73
N ALA A 46 22.95 19.66 3.26
CA ALA A 46 24.17 19.63 2.44
C ALA A 46 24.27 18.36 1.57
N HIS A 47 23.88 17.20 2.11
CA HIS A 47 23.98 15.91 1.40
C HIS A 47 23.07 15.81 0.15
N LEU A 48 22.06 16.67 0.03
CA LEU A 48 21.20 16.72 -1.15
C LEU A 48 21.87 17.46 -2.32
N GLN A 49 22.96 18.18 -2.03
CA GLN A 49 23.67 19.06 -2.95
C GLN A 49 24.89 18.37 -3.59
N ASP A 50 25.14 17.10 -3.26
CA ASP A 50 26.32 16.33 -3.71
C ASP A 50 26.26 15.92 -5.20
N ASP A 51 25.13 16.17 -5.87
CA ASP A 51 24.94 15.91 -7.30
C ASP A 51 25.30 17.15 -8.15
N ALA A 52 26.17 16.96 -9.14
CA ALA A 52 26.59 17.99 -10.11
C ALA A 52 25.42 18.66 -10.85
N THR A 53 24.27 18.00 -10.95
CA THR A 53 23.06 18.49 -11.64
C THR A 53 22.01 19.08 -10.68
N PHE A 54 22.27 19.07 -9.36
CA PHE A 54 21.34 19.57 -8.36
C PHE A 54 21.02 21.05 -8.53
N ALA A 55 22.05 21.88 -8.76
CA ALA A 55 21.90 23.33 -8.88
C ALA A 55 20.94 23.72 -10.02
N GLU A 56 21.06 23.04 -11.17
CA GLU A 56 20.21 23.27 -12.34
C GLU A 56 18.75 22.88 -12.06
N ARG A 57 18.55 21.71 -11.43
CA ARG A 57 17.21 21.27 -10.99
C ARG A 57 16.62 22.24 -9.97
N PHE A 58 17.41 22.68 -8.99
CA PHE A 58 16.97 23.65 -7.98
C PHE A 58 16.45 24.93 -8.60
N VAL A 59 17.22 25.57 -9.48
CA VAL A 59 16.78 26.82 -10.11
C VAL A 59 15.53 26.60 -10.98
N ARG A 60 15.46 25.46 -11.69
CA ARG A 60 14.30 25.13 -12.52
C ARG A 60 13.03 24.95 -11.68
N GLU A 61 13.07 24.07 -10.69
CA GLU A 61 11.91 23.80 -9.84
C GLU A 61 11.52 25.05 -9.03
N ALA A 62 12.50 25.78 -8.47
CA ALA A 62 12.22 26.99 -7.69
C ALA A 62 11.51 28.07 -8.50
N ARG A 63 11.87 28.25 -9.78
CA ARG A 63 11.16 29.17 -10.69
C ARG A 63 9.72 28.76 -10.95
N THR A 64 9.48 27.45 -11.07
CA THR A 64 8.13 26.92 -11.23
C THR A 64 7.30 27.16 -9.98
N LEU A 65 7.85 26.87 -8.80
CA LEU A 65 7.19 27.10 -7.50
C LEU A 65 6.90 28.58 -7.23
N ALA A 66 7.81 29.48 -7.60
CA ALA A 66 7.65 30.92 -7.42
C ALA A 66 6.49 31.52 -8.26
N ARG A 67 5.98 30.79 -9.25
CA ARG A 67 4.80 31.20 -10.04
C ARG A 67 3.48 30.82 -9.39
N LEU A 68 3.50 29.97 -8.37
CA LEU A 68 2.29 29.56 -7.69
C LEU A 68 1.84 30.66 -6.73
N ASP A 69 0.64 31.20 -6.98
CA ASP A 69 0.00 32.21 -6.14
C ASP A 69 -1.48 31.84 -5.97
N HIS A 70 -1.79 31.14 -4.88
CA HIS A 70 -3.13 30.62 -4.59
C HIS A 70 -3.38 30.65 -3.08
N PRO A 71 -4.59 30.99 -2.60
CA PRO A 71 -4.87 31.06 -1.17
C PRO A 71 -4.55 29.78 -0.40
N ASN A 72 -4.76 28.61 -1.02
CA ASN A 72 -4.51 27.29 -0.43
C ASN A 72 -3.12 26.70 -0.73
N ILE A 73 -2.17 27.50 -1.19
CA ILE A 73 -0.77 27.11 -1.40
C ILE A 73 0.13 28.06 -0.61
N VAL A 74 1.14 27.53 0.07
CA VAL A 74 2.18 28.34 0.72
C VAL A 74 2.98 29.06 -0.37
N ARG A 75 2.94 30.39 -0.35
CA ARG A 75 3.61 31.20 -1.37
C ARG A 75 5.12 31.19 -1.18
N VAL A 76 5.87 31.02 -2.28
CA VAL A 76 7.32 31.24 -2.32
C VAL A 76 7.60 32.69 -2.69
N TYR A 77 8.31 33.42 -1.84
CA TYR A 77 8.70 34.82 -2.11
C TYR A 77 10.03 34.93 -2.82
N ASP A 78 11.00 34.12 -2.41
CA ASP A 78 12.35 34.15 -2.97
C ASP A 78 13.01 32.78 -2.84
N PHE A 79 14.06 32.57 -3.62
CA PHE A 79 14.92 31.40 -3.53
C PHE A 79 16.34 31.80 -3.91
N GLY A 80 17.33 31.09 -3.38
CA GLY A 80 18.71 31.44 -3.69
C GLY A 80 19.74 30.41 -3.31
N HIS A 81 20.97 30.71 -3.73
CA HIS A 81 22.17 30.02 -3.31
C HIS A 81 23.16 31.05 -2.78
N ARG A 82 23.50 30.97 -1.49
CA ARG A 82 24.42 31.94 -0.87
C ARG A 82 25.35 31.27 0.11
N ARG A 83 26.66 31.54 -0.02
CA ARG A 83 27.72 31.01 0.85
C ARG A 83 27.69 29.47 0.99
N GLY A 84 27.22 28.74 -0.02
CA GLY A 84 27.14 27.28 0.00
C GLY A 84 25.88 26.71 0.64
N ILE A 85 24.80 27.50 0.78
CA ILE A 85 23.48 26.97 1.13
C ILE A 85 22.44 27.32 0.06
N TYR A 86 21.58 26.36 -0.26
CA TYR A 86 20.37 26.58 -1.04
C TYR A 86 19.19 26.79 -0.10
N TYR A 87 18.36 27.79 -0.40
CA TYR A 87 17.25 28.16 0.48
C TYR A 87 16.03 28.66 -0.29
N PHE A 88 14.88 28.54 0.36
CA PHE A 88 13.62 29.18 -0.01
C PHE A 88 13.18 30.15 1.09
N VAL A 89 12.68 31.31 0.70
CA VAL A 89 11.95 32.26 1.56
C VAL A 89 10.48 32.19 1.17
N MET A 90 9.62 31.89 2.14
CA MET A 90 8.24 31.49 1.91
C MET A 90 7.30 32.21 2.88
N GLU A 91 6.01 32.14 2.59
CA GLU A 91 4.94 32.51 3.51
C GLU A 91 5.12 31.79 4.84
N PHE A 92 5.16 32.56 5.93
CA PHE A 92 5.01 32.00 7.27
C PHE A 92 3.51 31.85 7.55
N VAL A 93 3.03 30.60 7.56
CA VAL A 93 1.67 30.29 7.97
C VAL A 93 1.64 30.19 9.50
N ASP A 94 0.95 31.15 10.11
CA ASP A 94 0.71 31.15 11.55
C ASP A 94 -0.40 30.15 11.87
N GLY A 95 0.00 28.97 12.32
CA GLY A 95 -0.89 27.81 12.41
C GLY A 95 -0.18 26.54 12.82
N VAL A 96 -0.83 25.40 12.59
CA VAL A 96 -0.33 24.05 12.90
C VAL A 96 -0.41 23.16 11.67
N THR A 97 0.31 22.04 11.65
CA THR A 97 0.11 21.06 10.58
C THR A 97 -1.20 20.29 10.78
N LEU A 98 -1.79 19.79 9.70
CA LEU A 98 -2.96 18.92 9.78
C LEU A 98 -2.67 17.68 10.62
N ARG A 99 -1.44 17.13 10.56
CA ARG A 99 -0.99 16.06 11.47
C ARG A 99 -1.18 16.43 12.94
N GLN A 100 -0.71 17.62 13.34
CA GLN A 100 -0.84 18.08 14.73
C GLN A 100 -2.31 18.24 15.13
N THR A 101 -3.14 18.77 14.23
CA THR A 101 -4.59 18.88 14.44
C THR A 101 -5.26 17.52 14.60
N MET A 102 -4.91 16.53 13.77
CA MET A 102 -5.45 15.17 13.87
C MET A 102 -5.01 14.48 15.17
N SER A 103 -3.74 14.62 15.56
CA SER A 103 -3.21 14.02 16.79
C SER A 103 -3.77 14.61 18.08
N SER A 104 -4.24 15.86 18.07
CA SER A 104 -4.91 16.49 19.21
C SER A 104 -6.41 16.17 19.28
N GLY A 105 -6.91 15.24 18.44
CA GLY A 105 -8.31 14.83 18.37
C GLY A 105 -9.20 15.74 17.52
N GLY A 106 -8.60 16.59 16.69
CA GLY A 106 -9.19 17.83 16.18
C GLY A 106 -9.64 17.85 14.72
N VAL A 107 -10.04 16.72 14.12
CA VAL A 107 -10.71 16.77 12.81
C VAL A 107 -11.98 15.95 12.83
N THR A 108 -13.11 16.63 12.83
CA THR A 108 -14.43 16.04 12.63
C THR A 108 -14.67 15.76 11.14
N PRO A 109 -15.59 14.84 10.79
CA PRO A 109 -15.97 14.63 9.39
C PRO A 109 -16.47 15.91 8.70
N ALA A 110 -17.17 16.79 9.42
CA ALA A 110 -17.64 18.07 8.88
C ALA A 110 -16.48 19.02 8.53
N GLU A 111 -15.46 19.08 9.38
CA GLU A 111 -14.24 19.84 9.10
C GLU A 111 -13.47 19.24 7.92
N ALA A 112 -13.39 17.90 7.82
CA ALA A 112 -12.77 17.23 6.67
C ALA A 112 -13.49 17.57 5.35
N LEU A 113 -14.82 17.53 5.34
CA LEU A 113 -15.65 17.90 4.21
C LEU A 113 -15.52 19.39 3.81
N THR A 114 -15.08 20.24 4.73
CA THR A 114 -14.81 21.66 4.48
C THR A 114 -13.38 21.90 3.98
N MET A 115 -12.41 21.14 4.49
CA MET A 115 -10.99 21.30 4.14
C MET A 115 -10.64 20.68 2.79
N VAL A 116 -11.17 19.49 2.47
CA VAL A 116 -10.81 18.74 1.25
C VAL A 116 -11.10 19.52 -0.04
N PRO A 117 -12.25 20.20 -0.22
CA PRO A 117 -12.49 21.03 -1.40
C PRO A 117 -11.42 22.12 -1.60
N ARG A 118 -11.05 22.83 -0.53
CA ARG A 118 -10.01 23.88 -0.56
C ARG A 118 -8.62 23.32 -0.90
N ILE A 119 -8.31 22.12 -0.42
CA ILE A 119 -7.07 21.42 -0.80
C ILE A 119 -7.13 21.04 -2.29
N CYS A 120 -8.28 20.58 -2.79
CA CYS A 120 -8.49 20.28 -4.20
C CYS A 120 -8.32 21.52 -5.09
N GLU A 121 -8.81 22.70 -4.68
CA GLU A 121 -8.60 23.97 -5.39
C GLU A 121 -7.11 24.28 -5.55
N GLY A 122 -6.33 24.18 -4.45
CA GLY A 122 -4.88 24.38 -4.48
C GLY A 122 -4.16 23.37 -5.36
N LEU A 123 -4.52 22.08 -5.27
CA LEU A 123 -3.95 21.04 -6.13
C LEU A 123 -4.27 21.27 -7.61
N GLN A 124 -5.54 21.56 -7.93
CA GLN A 124 -5.96 21.81 -9.31
C GLN A 124 -5.19 22.98 -9.90
N TYR A 125 -5.08 24.09 -9.17
CA TYR A 125 -4.32 25.26 -9.61
C TYR A 125 -2.85 24.90 -9.92
N ALA A 126 -2.20 24.12 -9.04
CA ALA A 126 -0.83 23.66 -9.27
C ALA A 126 -0.74 22.73 -10.50
N HIS A 127 -1.68 21.80 -10.66
CA HIS A 127 -1.76 20.86 -11.77
C HIS A 127 -1.92 21.59 -13.11
N ASP A 128 -2.74 22.64 -13.17
CA ASP A 128 -2.93 23.48 -14.35
C ASP A 128 -1.65 24.25 -14.74
N GLN A 129 -0.77 24.52 -13.76
CA GLN A 129 0.57 25.09 -13.98
C GLN A 129 1.64 24.02 -14.27
N GLY A 130 1.25 22.75 -14.42
CA GLY A 130 2.15 21.64 -14.68
C GLY A 130 2.98 21.18 -13.47
N VAL A 131 2.55 21.53 -12.25
CA VAL A 131 3.25 21.18 -11.01
C VAL A 131 2.53 20.05 -10.30
N VAL A 132 3.23 18.95 -10.07
CA VAL A 132 2.74 17.81 -9.26
C VAL A 132 3.42 17.85 -7.89
N HIS A 133 2.65 17.73 -6.81
CA HIS A 133 3.15 17.84 -5.45
C HIS A 133 4.02 16.64 -5.04
N ARG A 134 3.54 15.41 -5.27
CA ARG A 134 4.18 14.10 -5.04
C ARG A 134 4.40 13.67 -3.59
N ASP A 135 4.23 14.57 -2.62
CA ASP A 135 4.38 14.27 -1.18
C ASP A 135 3.19 14.80 -0.36
N ILE A 136 1.95 14.62 -0.83
CA ILE A 136 0.77 15.04 -0.06
C ILE A 136 0.62 14.14 1.16
N LYS A 137 0.60 14.76 2.34
CA LYS A 137 0.45 14.11 3.65
C LYS A 137 0.07 15.15 4.71
N PRO A 138 -0.44 14.77 5.88
CA PRO A 138 -0.91 15.72 6.88
C PRO A 138 0.18 16.66 7.43
N GLU A 139 1.45 16.29 7.33
CA GLU A 139 2.58 17.14 7.73
C GLU A 139 2.80 18.32 6.76
N ASN A 140 2.44 18.16 5.49
CA ASN A 140 2.61 19.15 4.43
C ASN A 140 1.35 19.99 4.17
N ILE A 141 0.32 19.84 5.00
CA ILE A 141 -0.91 20.64 4.95
C ILE A 141 -0.94 21.46 6.23
N LEU A 142 -0.82 22.78 6.11
CA LEU A 142 -0.86 23.71 7.23
C LEU A 142 -2.28 24.25 7.40
N ILE A 143 -2.74 24.34 8.64
CA ILE A 143 -4.02 24.94 9.01
C ILE A 143 -3.71 26.27 9.70
N ASP A 144 -4.10 27.37 9.06
CA ASP A 144 -3.90 28.70 9.63
C ASP A 144 -4.86 28.98 10.81
N ARG A 145 -4.68 30.11 11.49
CA ARG A 145 -5.55 30.53 12.61
C ARG A 145 -7.04 30.69 12.25
N SER A 146 -7.38 30.84 10.97
CA SER A 146 -8.76 30.90 10.50
C SER A 146 -9.37 29.52 10.22
N GLY A 147 -8.57 28.46 10.34
CA GLY A 147 -8.95 27.09 10.01
C GLY A 147 -8.83 26.78 8.51
N ALA A 148 -8.19 27.65 7.71
CA ALA A 148 -8.04 27.41 6.28
C ALA A 148 -6.80 26.56 5.98
N PRO A 149 -6.90 25.55 5.09
CA PRO A 149 -5.77 24.73 4.71
C PRO A 149 -4.87 25.42 3.67
N LYS A 150 -3.56 25.23 3.81
CA LYS A 150 -2.51 25.65 2.88
C LYS A 150 -1.54 24.50 2.63
N ILE A 151 -1.33 24.16 1.38
CA ILE A 151 -0.40 23.10 0.97
C ILE A 151 1.02 23.67 0.92
N ALA A 152 1.95 23.04 1.63
CA ALA A 152 3.36 23.40 1.72
C ALA A 152 4.23 22.36 1.00
N ASP A 153 5.51 22.67 0.74
CA ASP A 153 6.51 21.70 0.25
C ASP A 153 6.29 21.10 -1.16
N PHE A 154 5.58 21.82 -2.04
CA PHE A 154 5.44 21.46 -3.46
C PHE A 154 6.77 21.15 -4.14
N GLY A 155 6.81 20.06 -4.91
CA GLY A 155 7.85 19.81 -5.92
C GLY A 155 9.27 19.58 -5.40
N LEU A 156 9.49 19.61 -4.08
CA LEU A 156 10.84 19.48 -3.52
C LEU A 156 11.41 18.06 -3.72
N ALA A 157 10.55 17.05 -3.90
CA ALA A 157 10.96 15.68 -4.23
C ALA A 157 11.57 15.52 -5.63
N LEU A 158 11.35 16.48 -6.55
CA LEU A 158 11.98 16.49 -7.86
C LEU A 158 13.43 17.00 -7.81
N LEU A 159 13.78 17.78 -6.78
CA LEU A 159 15.11 18.35 -6.61
C LEU A 159 16.19 17.27 -6.44
N THR A 160 15.84 16.19 -5.76
CA THR A 160 16.79 15.16 -5.34
C THR A 160 17.16 14.16 -6.46
N GLY A 161 16.58 14.29 -7.67
CA GLY A 161 16.87 13.41 -8.82
C GLY A 161 16.67 11.92 -8.54
N SER A 162 16.03 11.58 -7.42
CA SER A 162 16.13 10.28 -6.78
C SER A 162 15.21 9.26 -7.44
N THR A 163 15.74 8.05 -7.68
CA THR A 163 14.94 6.85 -7.95
C THR A 163 14.03 6.57 -6.75
N ALA A 164 12.94 5.81 -6.95
CA ALA A 164 12.01 5.50 -5.86
C ALA A 164 12.72 4.87 -4.65
N GLU A 165 13.75 4.06 -4.86
CA GLU A 165 14.55 3.43 -3.79
C GLU A 165 15.30 4.46 -2.91
N THR A 166 15.87 5.50 -3.51
CA THR A 166 16.53 6.58 -2.75
C THR A 166 15.50 7.48 -2.05
N ARG A 167 14.33 7.71 -2.65
CA ARG A 167 13.22 8.42 -1.98
C ARG A 167 12.69 7.65 -0.78
N ILE A 168 12.50 6.33 -0.91
CA ILE A 168 12.02 5.47 0.17
C ILE A 168 13.03 5.43 1.32
N THR A 169 14.33 5.32 1.03
CA THR A 169 15.37 5.29 2.06
C THR A 169 15.56 6.65 2.76
N GLN A 170 15.52 7.78 2.05
CA GLN A 170 15.56 9.12 2.65
C GLN A 170 14.27 9.43 3.45
N THR A 171 13.11 9.04 2.94
CA THR A 171 11.81 9.22 3.62
C THR A 171 11.70 8.32 4.86
N ALA A 172 12.26 7.09 4.79
CA ALA A 172 12.34 6.19 5.94
C ALA A 172 13.33 6.67 7.03
N GLN A 173 14.38 7.41 6.66
CA GLN A 173 15.35 7.95 7.63
C GLN A 173 14.90 9.24 8.33
N VAL A 174 13.98 10.02 7.76
CA VAL A 174 13.58 11.34 8.29
C VAL A 174 12.09 11.40 8.67
N MET A 175 11.56 10.34 9.28
CA MET A 175 10.26 10.38 9.97
C MET A 175 9.06 10.51 9.01
N GLY A 176 8.66 9.41 8.37
CA GLY A 176 7.38 9.31 7.67
C GLY A 176 7.27 8.05 6.82
N THR A 177 6.31 7.19 7.12
CA THR A 177 6.06 5.93 6.41
C THR A 177 5.61 6.21 4.96
N PRO A 178 5.96 5.40 3.94
CA PRO A 178 5.46 5.52 2.55
C PRO A 178 3.94 5.33 2.37
N GLN A 179 3.15 5.47 3.43
CA GLN A 179 1.72 5.16 3.52
C GLN A 179 0.82 6.05 2.65
N TYR A 180 1.27 7.26 2.29
CA TYR A 180 0.52 8.19 1.43
C TYR A 180 0.92 8.11 -0.04
N MET A 181 2.02 7.41 -0.37
CA MET A 181 2.51 7.35 -1.74
C MET A 181 1.54 6.54 -2.60
N ALA A 182 1.25 7.07 -3.79
CA ALA A 182 0.50 6.32 -4.78
C ALA A 182 1.34 5.11 -5.28
N PRO A 183 0.72 3.97 -5.61
CA PRO A 183 1.43 2.76 -6.03
C PRO A 183 2.41 3.00 -7.19
N GLU A 184 2.01 3.80 -8.18
CA GLU A 184 2.84 4.15 -9.32
C GLU A 184 4.08 4.97 -8.94
N GLN A 185 4.09 5.69 -7.80
CA GLN A 185 5.29 6.39 -7.33
C GLN A 185 6.40 5.42 -6.90
N ILE A 186 6.02 4.20 -6.53
CA ILE A 186 6.91 3.12 -6.12
C ILE A 186 7.24 2.23 -7.32
N GLU A 187 6.21 1.80 -8.07
CA GLU A 187 6.32 0.84 -9.16
C GLU A 187 6.89 1.47 -10.45
N HIS A 188 6.43 2.68 -10.79
CA HIS A 188 6.72 3.35 -12.07
C HIS A 188 7.03 4.85 -11.88
N PRO A 189 8.15 5.21 -11.23
CA PRO A 189 8.40 6.57 -10.74
C PRO A 189 8.58 7.62 -11.86
N ALA A 190 8.85 7.15 -13.08
CA ALA A 190 9.00 7.98 -14.28
C ALA A 190 7.64 8.41 -14.87
N ASP A 191 6.59 7.65 -14.62
CA ASP A 191 5.26 7.83 -15.22
C ASP A 191 4.27 8.53 -14.27
N VAL A 192 4.77 9.07 -13.16
CA VAL A 192 3.95 9.73 -12.12
C VAL A 192 3.44 11.08 -12.62
N ASP A 193 2.12 11.17 -12.75
CA ASP A 193 1.39 12.39 -13.04
C ASP A 193 0.62 12.92 -11.81
N HIS A 194 -0.21 13.94 -12.03
CA HIS A 194 -0.98 14.63 -10.99
C HIS A 194 -1.98 13.75 -10.26
N ARG A 195 -2.37 12.60 -10.82
CA ARG A 195 -3.32 11.68 -10.18
C ARG A 195 -2.72 10.95 -8.99
N ALA A 196 -1.39 11.00 -8.82
CA ALA A 196 -0.73 10.57 -7.60
C ALA A 196 -1.09 11.47 -6.40
N ASP A 197 -1.23 12.78 -6.62
CA ASP A 197 -1.65 13.71 -5.56
C ASP A 197 -3.10 13.46 -5.14
N ILE A 198 -3.97 13.09 -6.09
CA ILE A 198 -5.37 12.73 -5.83
C ILE A 198 -5.44 11.47 -4.95
N TYR A 199 -4.60 10.47 -5.23
CA TYR A 199 -4.51 9.28 -4.38
C TYR A 199 -4.04 9.63 -2.96
N ALA A 200 -2.96 10.39 -2.86
CA ALA A 200 -2.39 10.79 -1.57
C ALA A 200 -3.39 11.62 -0.75
N LEU A 201 -4.12 12.55 -1.39
CA LEU A 201 -5.23 13.25 -0.76
C LEU A 201 -6.37 12.31 -0.35
N GLY A 202 -6.64 11.26 -1.12
CA GLY A 202 -7.56 10.19 -0.76
C GLY A 202 -7.18 9.48 0.54
N VAL A 203 -5.90 9.18 0.73
CA VAL A 203 -5.36 8.59 1.96
C VAL A 203 -5.55 9.55 3.13
N VAL A 204 -5.18 10.82 2.95
CA VAL A 204 -5.37 11.88 3.95
C VAL A 204 -6.85 12.02 4.30
N PHE A 205 -7.74 12.02 3.31
CA PHE A 205 -9.17 12.19 3.54
C PHE A 205 -9.76 11.01 4.32
N TYR A 206 -9.40 9.78 3.96
CA TYR A 206 -9.80 8.60 4.72
C TYR A 206 -9.32 8.67 6.19
N GLU A 207 -8.08 9.11 6.41
CA GLU A 207 -7.51 9.25 7.75
C GLU A 207 -8.20 10.37 8.55
N MET A 208 -8.52 11.50 7.91
CA MET A 208 -9.28 12.58 8.55
C MET A 208 -10.68 12.13 8.97
N LEU A 209 -11.33 11.27 8.18
CA LEU A 209 -12.67 10.76 8.50
C LEU A 209 -12.66 9.69 9.59
N THR A 210 -11.69 8.79 9.55
CA THR A 210 -11.73 7.54 10.33
C THR A 210 -10.71 7.49 11.47
N GLY A 211 -9.71 8.38 11.46
CA GLY A 211 -8.56 8.33 12.35
C GLY A 211 -7.55 7.22 12.03
N GLU A 212 -7.76 6.46 10.95
CA GLU A 212 -6.92 5.33 10.58
C GLU A 212 -6.45 5.43 9.13
N LEU A 213 -5.34 4.76 8.80
CA LEU A 213 -4.84 4.70 7.43
C LEU A 213 -5.49 3.55 6.64
N PRO A 214 -5.74 3.71 5.33
CA PRO A 214 -6.32 2.69 4.47
C PRO A 214 -5.25 1.65 4.03
N VAL A 215 -4.69 0.90 4.99
CA VAL A 215 -3.64 -0.10 4.73
C VAL A 215 -4.23 -1.50 4.58
N GLY A 216 -3.83 -2.21 3.53
CA GLY A 216 -4.28 -3.59 3.28
C GLY A 216 -5.80 -3.66 3.05
N ARG A 217 -6.50 -4.45 3.87
CA ARG A 217 -7.97 -4.50 3.86
C ARG A 217 -8.50 -3.53 4.90
N PHE A 218 -9.04 -2.42 4.45
CA PHE A 218 -9.70 -1.40 5.27
C PHE A 218 -11.20 -1.36 4.98
N LEU A 219 -11.99 -0.87 5.94
CA LEU A 219 -13.44 -0.71 5.78
C LEU A 219 -13.73 0.66 5.16
N PRO A 220 -14.82 0.81 4.38
CA PRO A 220 -15.26 2.12 3.94
C PRO A 220 -15.56 3.06 5.13
N PRO A 221 -15.37 4.40 4.98
CA PRO A 221 -15.61 5.37 6.05
C PRO A 221 -16.97 5.22 6.76
N SER A 222 -18.06 5.01 6.03
CA SER A 222 -19.42 4.90 6.58
C SER A 222 -19.62 3.71 7.53
N GLN A 223 -18.76 2.69 7.44
CA GLN A 223 -18.79 1.53 8.32
C GLN A 223 -17.98 1.75 9.61
N LYS A 224 -17.18 2.81 9.68
CA LYS A 224 -16.36 3.16 10.85
C LYS A 224 -16.89 4.36 11.61
N VAL A 225 -17.39 5.35 10.89
CA VAL A 225 -17.85 6.62 11.44
C VAL A 225 -19.20 6.99 10.85
N GLN A 226 -19.97 7.79 11.59
CA GLN A 226 -21.29 8.24 11.14
C GLN A 226 -21.12 9.35 10.07
N VAL A 227 -21.06 8.94 8.80
CA VAL A 227 -20.99 9.80 7.62
C VAL A 227 -21.97 9.34 6.55
N ASP A 228 -22.24 10.18 5.55
CA ASP A 228 -23.07 9.78 4.40
C ASP A 228 -22.40 8.61 3.66
N VAL A 229 -23.15 7.53 3.41
CA VAL A 229 -22.67 6.33 2.71
C VAL A 229 -22.15 6.64 1.30
N ARG A 230 -22.65 7.71 0.66
CA ARG A 230 -22.15 8.17 -0.65
C ARG A 230 -20.68 8.58 -0.59
N LEU A 231 -20.18 8.98 0.57
CA LEU A 231 -18.78 9.37 0.76
C LEU A 231 -17.81 8.19 0.57
N ASP A 232 -18.28 6.95 0.78
CA ASP A 232 -17.48 5.76 0.55
C ASP A 232 -17.01 5.68 -0.90
N GLN A 233 -17.91 5.92 -1.85
CA GLN A 233 -17.58 5.87 -3.28
C GLN A 233 -16.56 6.97 -3.64
N VAL A 234 -16.73 8.17 -3.07
CA VAL A 234 -15.82 9.29 -3.30
C VAL A 234 -14.40 8.96 -2.82
N VAL A 235 -14.26 8.50 -1.58
CA VAL A 235 -12.97 8.14 -1.00
C VAL A 235 -12.36 6.94 -1.72
N LEU A 236 -13.12 5.86 -1.91
CA LEU A 236 -12.59 4.64 -2.55
C LEU A 236 -12.13 4.88 -4.00
N ARG A 237 -12.80 5.77 -4.74
CA ARG A 237 -12.38 6.12 -6.10
C ARG A 237 -11.04 6.84 -6.13
N THR A 238 -10.72 7.68 -5.15
CA THR A 238 -9.37 8.29 -5.03
C THR A 238 -8.28 7.24 -4.77
N LEU A 239 -8.62 6.18 -4.04
CA LEU A 239 -7.71 5.11 -3.62
C LEU A 239 -7.56 3.97 -4.65
N GLU A 240 -8.09 4.14 -5.86
CA GLU A 240 -7.90 3.19 -6.94
C GLU A 240 -6.41 3.06 -7.29
N LYS A 241 -5.79 1.88 -7.18
CA LYS A 241 -4.38 1.74 -7.61
C LYS A 241 -4.11 2.05 -9.11
N GLU A 242 -5.13 1.99 -9.98
CA GLU A 242 -4.95 2.32 -11.41
C GLU A 242 -5.27 3.81 -11.60
N PRO A 243 -4.31 4.66 -12.01
CA PRO A 243 -4.54 6.10 -12.09
C PRO A 243 -5.71 6.49 -12.99
N SER A 244 -5.96 5.71 -14.06
CA SER A 244 -7.07 5.93 -14.99
C SER A 244 -8.47 5.70 -14.40
N LEU A 245 -8.57 5.00 -13.26
CA LEU A 245 -9.84 4.75 -12.56
C LEU A 245 -10.16 5.80 -11.49
N ARG A 246 -9.17 6.65 -11.13
CA ARG A 246 -9.35 7.75 -10.18
C ARG A 246 -10.15 8.91 -10.79
N TYR A 247 -10.41 9.93 -9.99
CA TYR A 247 -10.73 11.26 -10.53
C TYR A 247 -9.57 11.73 -11.41
N GLN A 248 -9.90 12.29 -12.58
CA GLN A 248 -8.87 12.73 -13.51
C GLN A 248 -8.39 14.14 -13.21
N GLN A 249 -9.13 14.90 -12.39
CA GLN A 249 -8.82 16.24 -11.95
C GLN A 249 -9.20 16.40 -10.47
N ALA A 250 -8.46 17.23 -9.74
CA ALA A 250 -8.78 17.51 -8.34
C ALA A 250 -10.12 18.27 -8.19
N SER A 251 -10.49 19.07 -9.20
CA SER A 251 -11.79 19.75 -9.27
C SER A 251 -12.99 18.80 -9.31
N GLU A 252 -12.84 17.61 -9.92
CA GLU A 252 -13.89 16.58 -9.92
C GLU A 252 -14.13 16.04 -8.51
N LEU A 253 -13.06 15.77 -7.75
CA LEU A 253 -13.15 15.36 -6.35
C LEU A 253 -13.80 16.46 -5.49
N SER A 254 -13.40 17.72 -5.67
CA SER A 254 -13.98 18.87 -4.97
C SER A 254 -15.49 18.93 -5.15
N SER A 255 -15.94 18.85 -6.40
CA SER A 255 -17.36 18.94 -6.77
C SER A 255 -18.21 17.83 -6.12
N GLU A 256 -17.69 16.60 -6.11
CA GLU A 256 -18.36 15.46 -5.48
C GLU A 256 -18.48 15.66 -3.96
N VAL A 257 -17.40 16.10 -3.30
CA VAL A 257 -17.40 16.36 -1.85
C VAL A 257 -18.39 17.49 -1.48
N GLU A 258 -18.38 18.59 -2.22
CA GLU A 258 -19.29 19.72 -1.98
C GLU A 258 -20.76 19.34 -2.18
N SER A 259 -21.07 18.50 -3.17
CA SER A 259 -22.43 18.00 -3.40
C SER A 259 -22.99 17.24 -2.20
N LEU A 260 -22.12 16.55 -1.46
CA LEU A 260 -22.47 15.79 -0.25
C LEU A 260 -22.57 16.69 0.98
N SER A 261 -21.76 17.76 1.06
CA SER A 261 -21.80 18.74 2.15
C SER A 261 -23.04 19.65 2.11
N GLY A 262 -23.51 20.02 0.91
CA GLY A 262 -24.71 20.86 0.72
C GLY A 262 -26.04 20.10 0.85
N SER A 263 -25.99 18.77 0.81
CA SER A 263 -27.12 17.90 1.10
C SER A 263 -27.16 17.64 2.61
N GLY A 264 -27.86 18.48 3.39
CA GLY A 264 -28.19 18.12 4.79
C GLY A 264 -28.78 16.71 4.86
N PRO A 265 -28.73 16.01 6.02
CA PRO A 265 -29.12 14.61 6.10
C PRO A 265 -30.55 14.45 5.54
N GLY A 266 -30.64 13.97 4.31
CA GLY A 266 -31.92 13.79 3.64
C GLY A 266 -32.76 12.85 4.51
N PRO A 267 -34.08 13.08 4.62
CA PRO A 267 -34.93 12.29 5.51
C PRO A 267 -34.69 10.82 5.19
N ALA A 268 -34.27 10.08 6.22
CA ALA A 268 -34.14 8.62 6.16
C ALA A 268 -35.45 8.09 5.58
N ALA A 269 -35.41 7.72 4.30
CA ALA A 269 -36.58 7.28 3.58
C ALA A 269 -36.94 5.91 4.14
N ARG A 270 -37.82 5.92 5.14
CA ARG A 270 -38.68 4.79 5.46
C ARG A 270 -39.36 4.38 4.15
N ARG A 271 -38.91 3.27 3.58
CA ARG A 271 -39.73 2.42 2.74
C ARG A 271 -39.67 1.02 3.31
N ASP A 272 -40.82 0.58 3.81
CA ASP A 272 -41.11 -0.81 4.07
C ASP A 272 -40.80 -1.64 2.82
N ARG A 273 -39.83 -2.56 2.94
CA ARG A 273 -39.69 -3.83 2.20
C ARG A 273 -38.51 -4.64 2.77
N PRO A 274 -38.52 -5.97 2.57
CA PRO A 274 -38.21 -6.95 3.60
C PRO A 274 -36.73 -6.96 3.96
N THR A 275 -36.45 -7.33 5.20
CA THR A 275 -35.12 -7.49 5.80
C THR A 275 -34.15 -8.16 4.82
N PRO A 276 -33.13 -7.46 4.30
CA PRO A 276 -31.98 -8.11 3.73
C PRO A 276 -31.09 -8.53 4.91
N THR A 277 -30.91 -9.84 5.03
CA THR A 277 -29.80 -10.47 5.73
C THR A 277 -28.51 -9.70 5.44
N SER A 278 -27.71 -9.50 6.48
CA SER A 278 -26.35 -8.96 6.45
C SER A 278 -25.56 -9.40 5.21
N ALA A 279 -25.57 -8.57 4.17
CA ALA A 279 -24.71 -8.72 3.01
C ALA A 279 -23.56 -7.71 3.18
N SER A 280 -22.41 -8.24 3.57
CA SER A 280 -21.14 -7.53 3.54
C SER A 280 -20.87 -7.07 2.10
N PHE A 281 -20.77 -5.75 1.91
CA PHE A 281 -20.39 -5.16 0.63
C PHE A 281 -18.89 -5.40 0.41
N ASN A 282 -18.54 -6.30 -0.53
CA ASN A 282 -17.18 -6.78 -0.77
C ASN A 282 -16.65 -6.19 -2.10
N TRP A 283 -15.57 -5.40 -2.05
CA TRP A 283 -14.99 -4.66 -3.19
C TRP A 283 -13.86 -5.43 -3.93
N TRP A 284 -13.75 -6.73 -3.71
CA TRP A 284 -12.89 -7.67 -4.43
C TRP A 284 -13.80 -8.75 -5.03
N PRO A 285 -13.54 -9.32 -6.23
CA PRO A 285 -14.17 -10.60 -6.54
C PRO A 285 -13.65 -11.56 -5.49
N SER A 286 -14.50 -12.00 -4.58
CA SER A 286 -14.18 -12.93 -3.47
C SER A 286 -13.62 -14.29 -3.92
N HIS A 287 -13.18 -14.39 -5.16
CA HIS A 287 -12.77 -15.56 -5.90
C HIS A 287 -11.73 -15.14 -6.97
N TYR A 288 -10.49 -15.62 -6.87
CA TYR A 288 -9.52 -15.61 -7.96
C TYR A 288 -9.69 -16.91 -8.74
N GLU A 289 -9.87 -16.84 -10.05
CA GLU A 289 -9.95 -18.02 -10.91
C GLU A 289 -9.19 -17.80 -12.22
N TYR A 290 -8.32 -18.74 -12.56
CA TYR A 290 -7.59 -18.80 -13.82
C TYR A 290 -7.71 -20.21 -14.41
N ARG A 291 -8.09 -20.27 -15.70
CA ARG A 291 -8.10 -21.52 -16.48
C ARG A 291 -7.25 -21.35 -17.73
N SER A 292 -6.34 -22.30 -17.97
CA SER A 292 -5.51 -22.30 -19.16
C SER A 292 -6.34 -22.53 -20.42
N LYS A 293 -6.01 -21.81 -21.51
CA LYS A 293 -6.65 -22.01 -22.83
C LYS A 293 -6.36 -23.38 -23.45
N ARG A 294 -5.26 -24.04 -23.07
CA ARG A 294 -4.94 -25.40 -23.52
C ARG A 294 -5.73 -26.41 -22.68
N THR A 295 -6.45 -27.30 -23.35
CA THR A 295 -7.21 -28.38 -22.71
C THR A 295 -6.73 -29.74 -23.21
N ILE A 296 -6.64 -30.72 -22.31
CA ILE A 296 -6.38 -32.12 -22.62
C ILE A 296 -7.68 -32.86 -22.32
N TRP A 297 -8.31 -33.45 -23.34
CA TRP A 297 -9.55 -34.22 -23.20
C TRP A 297 -10.70 -33.42 -22.57
N GLY A 298 -10.79 -32.12 -22.91
CA GLY A 298 -11.80 -31.20 -22.37
C GLY A 298 -11.52 -30.66 -20.97
N ILE A 299 -10.44 -31.11 -20.31
CA ILE A 299 -10.00 -30.64 -19.00
C ILE A 299 -8.88 -29.60 -19.19
N PRO A 300 -8.90 -28.44 -18.49
CA PRO A 300 -7.83 -27.45 -18.62
C PRO A 300 -6.48 -28.03 -18.16
N LEU A 301 -5.42 -27.70 -18.88
CA LEU A 301 -4.06 -28.10 -18.53
C LEU A 301 -3.65 -27.54 -17.15
N VAL A 302 -3.98 -26.27 -16.89
CA VAL A 302 -3.74 -25.59 -15.60
C VAL A 302 -5.01 -24.89 -15.15
N HIS A 303 -5.41 -25.11 -13.90
CA HIS A 303 -6.52 -24.39 -13.25
C HIS A 303 -6.07 -23.92 -11.88
N VAL A 304 -6.17 -22.60 -11.64
CA VAL A 304 -5.88 -21.97 -10.35
C VAL A 304 -7.15 -21.34 -9.80
N ALA A 305 -7.57 -21.67 -8.57
CA ALA A 305 -8.79 -21.13 -7.97
C ALA A 305 -8.62 -20.90 -6.46
N PHE A 306 -8.84 -19.67 -5.98
CA PHE A 306 -8.73 -19.31 -4.57
C PHE A 306 -9.90 -18.43 -4.11
N SER A 307 -10.46 -18.72 -2.95
CA SER A 307 -11.50 -17.95 -2.30
C SER A 307 -10.87 -16.91 -1.37
N GLY A 308 -11.36 -15.68 -1.45
CA GLY A 308 -11.00 -14.61 -0.51
C GLY A 308 -11.67 -14.75 0.87
N ASP A 309 -12.43 -15.82 1.08
CA ASP A 309 -13.15 -16.10 2.34
C ASP A 309 -12.22 -16.71 3.40
N THR A 310 -11.87 -15.91 4.40
CA THR A 310 -11.04 -16.31 5.54
C THR A 310 -11.74 -17.24 6.54
N SER A 311 -13.07 -17.39 6.45
CA SER A 311 -13.86 -18.22 7.38
C SER A 311 -13.82 -19.70 7.05
N GLY A 312 -13.32 -20.07 5.86
CA GLY A 312 -13.32 -21.45 5.35
C GLY A 312 -14.70 -21.96 4.92
N GLN A 313 -15.75 -21.11 4.94
CA GLN A 313 -17.11 -21.52 4.56
C GLN A 313 -17.31 -21.59 3.04
N HIS A 314 -16.58 -20.78 2.27
CA HIS A 314 -16.58 -20.86 0.80
C HIS A 314 -15.17 -21.19 0.31
N MET A 315 -14.97 -22.40 -0.21
CA MET A 315 -13.70 -22.83 -0.82
C MET A 315 -13.78 -22.76 -2.35
N ALA A 316 -12.75 -22.22 -2.99
CA ALA A 316 -12.64 -22.22 -4.44
C ALA A 316 -12.15 -23.59 -4.96
N LEU A 317 -12.79 -24.07 -6.03
CA LEU A 317 -12.54 -25.40 -6.58
C LEU A 317 -11.75 -25.34 -7.88
N ALA A 318 -10.49 -25.77 -7.84
CA ALA A 318 -9.64 -25.94 -9.01
C ALA A 318 -9.74 -27.37 -9.57
N ARG A 319 -9.99 -27.50 -10.87
CA ARG A 319 -10.06 -28.77 -11.63
C ARG A 319 -9.23 -28.70 -12.91
N GLY A 320 -8.18 -29.50 -13.03
CA GLY A 320 -7.28 -29.47 -14.19
C GLY A 320 -6.31 -30.65 -14.23
N ILE A 321 -5.45 -30.75 -15.24
CA ILE A 321 -4.31 -31.68 -15.20
C ILE A 321 -3.35 -31.24 -14.08
N ILE A 322 -3.07 -29.94 -14.01
CA ILE A 322 -2.43 -29.27 -12.88
C ILE A 322 -3.47 -28.36 -12.22
N ALA A 323 -3.79 -28.61 -10.95
CA ALA A 323 -4.77 -27.85 -10.18
C ALA A 323 -4.12 -27.20 -8.96
N ILE A 324 -4.38 -25.90 -8.73
CA ILE A 324 -3.83 -25.15 -7.60
C ILE A 324 -4.96 -24.35 -6.93
N GLY A 325 -5.21 -24.50 -5.63
CA GLY A 325 -6.31 -23.78 -5.01
C GLY A 325 -6.64 -24.15 -3.57
N ASP A 326 -7.75 -23.62 -3.05
CA ASP A 326 -8.24 -24.04 -1.72
C ASP A 326 -8.61 -25.52 -1.75
N ALA A 327 -9.35 -25.94 -2.79
CA ALA A 327 -9.67 -27.33 -3.09
C ALA A 327 -9.22 -27.66 -4.52
N ALA A 328 -8.22 -28.53 -4.68
CA ALA A 328 -7.59 -28.84 -5.96
C ALA A 328 -7.80 -30.30 -6.38
N PHE A 329 -8.24 -30.52 -7.63
CA PHE A 329 -8.47 -31.85 -8.20
C PHE A 329 -7.76 -32.00 -9.55
N GLY A 330 -6.82 -32.93 -9.66
CA GLY A 330 -6.05 -33.09 -10.88
C GLY A 330 -5.00 -34.20 -10.86
N LEU A 331 -4.31 -34.41 -11.99
CA LEU A 331 -3.18 -35.34 -12.02
C LEU A 331 -2.06 -34.85 -11.08
N ILE A 332 -1.85 -33.53 -11.03
CA ILE A 332 -1.02 -32.83 -10.04
C ILE A 332 -1.91 -31.81 -9.33
N ALA A 333 -2.04 -31.89 -8.00
CA ALA A 333 -2.91 -31.00 -7.23
C ALA A 333 -2.19 -30.38 -6.02
N LEU A 334 -2.27 -29.06 -5.88
CA LEU A 334 -1.60 -28.28 -4.83
C LEU A 334 -2.62 -27.39 -4.10
N GLY A 335 -2.69 -27.42 -2.77
CA GLY A 335 -3.73 -26.63 -2.11
C GLY A 335 -3.89 -26.77 -0.59
N GLY A 336 -5.03 -26.30 -0.08
CA GLY A 336 -5.48 -26.59 1.27
C GLY A 336 -6.00 -28.03 1.39
N ILE A 337 -6.87 -28.41 0.44
CA ILE A 337 -7.38 -29.76 0.21
C ILE A 337 -7.02 -30.18 -1.22
N ALA A 338 -6.43 -31.37 -1.42
CA ALA A 338 -6.05 -31.84 -2.75
C ALA A 338 -6.42 -33.31 -3.00
N CYS A 339 -6.87 -33.63 -4.22
CA CYS A 339 -7.13 -35.01 -4.64
C CYS A 339 -6.62 -35.30 -6.06
N GLY A 340 -5.91 -36.43 -6.24
CA GLY A 340 -5.62 -36.98 -7.56
C GLY A 340 -4.31 -37.77 -7.68
N GLY A 341 -3.51 -37.54 -8.71
CA GLY A 341 -2.32 -38.38 -8.97
C GLY A 341 -1.19 -38.12 -7.96
N VAL A 342 -0.61 -36.92 -8.05
CA VAL A 342 0.41 -36.40 -7.12
C VAL A 342 -0.18 -35.19 -6.40
N THR A 343 -0.19 -35.20 -5.08
CA THR A 343 -0.82 -34.14 -4.28
C THR A 343 0.11 -33.52 -3.24
N ILE A 344 0.02 -32.20 -3.06
CA ILE A 344 0.68 -31.50 -1.95
C ILE A 344 -0.32 -30.55 -1.30
N ALA A 345 -0.77 -30.85 -0.09
CA ALA A 345 -1.75 -30.02 0.61
C ALA A 345 -1.82 -30.31 2.11
N GLY A 346 -2.48 -29.42 2.86
CA GLY A 346 -2.74 -29.63 4.29
C GLY A 346 -3.50 -30.93 4.56
N LEU A 347 -4.54 -31.22 3.75
CA LEU A 347 -5.26 -32.48 3.71
C LEU A 347 -5.28 -33.01 2.26
N ASN A 348 -4.88 -34.26 2.03
CA ASN A 348 -4.79 -34.75 0.65
C ASN A 348 -5.05 -36.25 0.46
N LEU A 349 -5.43 -36.62 -0.76
CA LEU A 349 -5.63 -38.00 -1.20
C LEU A 349 -5.05 -38.22 -2.61
N GLY A 350 -4.25 -39.26 -2.81
CA GLY A 350 -3.76 -39.55 -4.16
C GLY A 350 -2.98 -40.84 -4.36
N LEU A 351 -2.24 -40.93 -5.47
CA LEU A 351 -1.30 -42.03 -5.69
C LEU A 351 -0.01 -41.78 -4.90
N ILE A 352 0.46 -40.52 -4.94
CA ILE A 352 1.57 -39.99 -4.15
C ILE A 352 1.07 -38.71 -3.48
N SER A 353 1.27 -38.58 -2.17
CA SER A 353 0.71 -37.46 -1.43
C SER A 353 1.65 -36.95 -0.34
N LEU A 354 1.82 -35.62 -0.25
CA LEU A 354 2.70 -34.96 0.71
C LEU A 354 2.00 -33.83 1.46
N GLY A 355 2.10 -33.75 2.79
CA GLY A 355 1.58 -32.60 3.53
C GLY A 355 1.24 -32.84 4.99
N GLY A 356 0.17 -32.23 5.49
CA GLY A 356 -0.20 -32.31 6.91
C GLY A 356 -0.79 -33.67 7.27
N ILE A 357 -1.96 -33.97 6.69
CA ILE A 357 -2.67 -35.24 6.77
C ILE A 357 -2.75 -35.80 5.36
N SER A 358 -2.09 -36.92 5.10
CA SER A 358 -1.90 -37.46 3.76
C SER A 358 -2.38 -38.89 3.61
N PHE A 359 -3.24 -39.13 2.63
CA PHE A 359 -3.69 -40.45 2.22
C PHE A 359 -3.13 -40.75 0.83
N ALA A 360 -2.48 -41.89 0.65
CA ALA A 360 -1.96 -42.26 -0.66
C ALA A 360 -2.01 -43.77 -0.93
N LEU A 361 -2.19 -44.16 -2.19
CA LEU A 361 -2.10 -45.58 -2.55
C LEU A 361 -0.65 -46.08 -2.51
N LEU A 362 0.30 -45.32 -3.03
CA LEU A 362 1.71 -45.72 -3.11
C LEU A 362 2.58 -45.05 -2.04
N VAL A 363 2.58 -43.72 -1.95
CA VAL A 363 3.50 -42.99 -1.05
C VAL A 363 2.78 -41.84 -0.37
N ALA A 364 2.70 -41.87 0.97
CA ALA A 364 2.15 -40.80 1.81
C ALA A 364 3.25 -40.26 2.72
N ILE A 365 3.54 -38.96 2.66
CA ILE A 365 4.53 -38.31 3.55
C ILE A 365 3.87 -37.12 4.25
N GLY A 366 3.85 -37.11 5.58
CA GLY A 366 3.23 -35.99 6.30
C GLY A 366 3.30 -36.04 7.82
N GLY A 367 2.58 -35.15 8.50
CA GLY A 367 2.41 -35.24 9.95
C GLY A 367 1.65 -36.52 10.33
N VAL A 368 0.54 -36.78 9.62
CA VAL A 368 -0.21 -38.03 9.62
C VAL A 368 -0.20 -38.59 8.20
N ALA A 369 0.24 -39.83 8.02
CA ALA A 369 0.38 -40.46 6.70
C ALA A 369 -0.22 -41.86 6.68
N ILE A 370 -1.10 -42.13 5.71
CA ILE A 370 -1.68 -43.46 5.48
C ILE A 370 -1.48 -43.86 4.02
N GLY A 371 -0.80 -44.98 3.77
CA GLY A 371 -0.60 -45.47 2.40
C GLY A 371 0.31 -46.68 2.26
N GLY A 372 0.67 -47.06 1.03
CA GLY A 372 1.59 -48.18 0.79
C GLY A 372 2.93 -47.98 1.52
N PHE A 373 3.61 -46.88 1.22
CA PHE A 373 4.77 -46.36 1.95
C PHE A 373 4.35 -45.09 2.70
N ALA A 374 4.36 -45.13 4.04
CA ALA A 374 3.93 -44.01 4.87
C ALA A 374 5.10 -43.44 5.71
N GLY A 375 5.38 -42.14 5.61
CA GLY A 375 6.44 -41.46 6.36
C GLY A 375 5.90 -40.26 7.14
N GLY A 376 6.10 -40.20 8.46
CA GLY A 376 5.52 -39.10 9.23
C GLY A 376 5.62 -39.22 10.75
N SER A 377 5.05 -38.26 11.49
CA SER A 377 4.95 -38.39 12.95
C SER A 377 4.06 -39.58 13.33
N VAL A 378 2.91 -39.70 12.65
CA VAL A 378 2.01 -40.85 12.71
C VAL A 378 1.93 -41.45 11.31
N ALA A 379 2.36 -42.69 11.14
CA ALA A 379 2.42 -43.35 9.83
C ALA A 379 1.79 -44.75 9.88
N LEU A 380 0.90 -45.04 8.94
CA LEU A 380 0.22 -46.33 8.85
C LEU A 380 0.29 -46.84 7.41
N GLY A 381 0.90 -47.99 7.20
CA GLY A 381 1.12 -48.49 5.85
C GLY A 381 1.69 -49.88 5.76
N LEU A 382 1.83 -50.39 4.52
CA LEU A 382 2.52 -51.66 4.28
C LEU A 382 3.97 -51.55 4.78
N VAL A 383 4.60 -50.42 4.48
CA VAL A 383 5.90 -50.00 5.02
C VAL A 383 5.71 -48.61 5.63
N SER A 384 6.05 -48.43 6.90
CA SER A 384 5.89 -47.14 7.57
C SER A 384 7.10 -46.72 8.39
N ALA A 385 7.44 -45.44 8.35
CA ALA A 385 8.51 -44.83 9.15
C ALA A 385 7.95 -43.61 9.91
N GLY A 386 7.85 -43.73 11.24
CA GLY A 386 7.32 -42.66 12.08
C GLY A 386 7.45 -42.89 13.58
N LEU A 387 7.25 -41.84 14.37
CA LEU A 387 7.42 -41.86 15.83
C LEU A 387 6.45 -42.82 16.54
N THR A 388 5.24 -42.99 16.01
CA THR A 388 4.20 -43.89 16.56
C THR A 388 3.59 -44.81 15.49
N GLY A 389 4.36 -45.18 14.47
CA GLY A 389 3.86 -45.92 13.30
C GLY A 389 3.61 -47.42 13.52
N HIS A 390 2.56 -47.96 12.89
CA HIS A 390 2.29 -49.39 12.82
C HIS A 390 2.53 -49.88 11.39
N SER A 391 3.62 -50.62 11.19
CA SER A 391 4.00 -51.23 9.91
C SER A 391 3.50 -52.66 9.80
N VAL A 392 2.96 -53.05 8.64
CA VAL A 392 2.62 -54.45 8.36
C VAL A 392 3.86 -55.29 8.01
N ILE A 393 4.93 -54.66 7.50
CA ILE A 393 6.21 -55.30 7.15
C ILE A 393 7.35 -54.65 7.95
N THR A 394 8.17 -55.47 8.61
CA THR A 394 9.31 -55.01 9.43
C THR A 394 10.49 -54.57 8.58
N VAL A 395 11.03 -53.38 8.88
CA VAL A 395 12.22 -52.78 8.26
C VAL A 395 13.37 -52.83 9.28
N PRO A 396 14.63 -53.07 8.87
CA PRO A 396 15.77 -53.07 9.81
C PRO A 396 15.93 -51.74 10.57
N ASP A 397 16.18 -51.82 11.89
CA ASP A 397 16.17 -50.68 12.82
C ASP A 397 17.01 -49.46 12.36
N GLY A 398 18.19 -49.70 11.80
CA GLY A 398 19.08 -48.63 11.31
C GLY A 398 18.52 -47.89 10.09
N MET A 399 17.77 -48.58 9.23
CA MET A 399 17.09 -47.97 8.08
C MET A 399 15.83 -47.24 8.52
N GLN A 400 15.15 -47.74 9.55
CA GLN A 400 13.93 -47.13 10.09
C GLN A 400 14.21 -45.76 10.74
N GLN A 401 15.30 -45.63 11.52
CA GLN A 401 15.71 -44.33 12.08
C GLN A 401 16.07 -43.32 11.01
N TRP A 402 16.85 -43.73 10.00
CA TRP A 402 17.23 -42.86 8.90
C TRP A 402 16.02 -42.39 8.08
N LEU A 403 15.11 -43.30 7.73
CA LEU A 403 13.86 -42.98 7.01
C LEU A 403 12.96 -42.03 7.82
N SER A 404 12.89 -42.21 9.13
CA SER A 404 12.09 -41.36 10.02
C SER A 404 12.64 -39.93 10.08
N LEU A 405 13.96 -39.77 10.17
CA LEU A 405 14.62 -38.45 10.15
C LEU A 405 14.45 -37.75 8.80
N VAL A 406 14.59 -38.48 7.69
CA VAL A 406 14.40 -37.95 6.34
C VAL A 406 12.94 -37.54 6.12
N ALA A 407 11.98 -38.37 6.54
CA ALA A 407 10.56 -38.07 6.43
C ALA A 407 10.15 -36.86 7.30
N TRP A 408 10.70 -36.74 8.51
CA TRP A 408 10.45 -35.60 9.39
C TRP A 408 11.07 -34.31 8.87
N GLY A 409 12.29 -34.38 8.33
CA GLY A 409 12.95 -33.24 7.68
C GLY A 409 12.19 -32.77 6.45
N LEU A 410 11.77 -33.70 5.58
CA LEU A 410 10.96 -33.41 4.40
C LEU A 410 9.59 -32.85 4.76
N SER A 411 8.88 -33.44 5.73
CA SER A 411 7.56 -32.95 6.13
C SER A 411 7.64 -31.56 6.75
N THR A 412 8.62 -31.29 7.61
CA THR A 412 8.84 -29.97 8.22
C THR A 412 9.21 -28.95 7.16
N ALA A 413 10.10 -29.29 6.21
CA ALA A 413 10.49 -28.42 5.11
C ALA A 413 9.32 -28.12 4.16
N ILE A 414 8.51 -29.14 3.81
CA ILE A 414 7.34 -29.00 2.94
C ILE A 414 6.25 -28.17 3.63
N VAL A 415 5.93 -28.46 4.89
CA VAL A 415 4.95 -27.68 5.65
C VAL A 415 5.43 -26.24 5.80
N THR A 416 6.71 -26.02 6.11
CA THR A 416 7.28 -24.68 6.18
C THR A 416 7.25 -23.98 4.84
N ALA A 417 7.59 -24.65 3.73
CA ALA A 417 7.58 -24.07 2.40
C ALA A 417 6.16 -23.80 1.87
N VAL A 418 5.19 -24.65 2.19
CA VAL A 418 3.78 -24.47 1.81
C VAL A 418 3.15 -23.39 2.67
N VAL A 419 3.42 -23.35 3.98
CA VAL A 419 2.93 -22.29 4.87
C VAL A 419 3.61 -20.96 4.55
N ALA A 420 4.93 -20.93 4.36
CA ALA A 420 5.65 -19.74 3.92
C ALA A 420 5.21 -19.33 2.50
N GLY A 421 5.00 -20.26 1.58
CA GLY A 421 4.49 -20.00 0.25
C GLY A 421 3.06 -19.44 0.28
N LEU A 422 2.18 -19.99 1.12
CA LEU A 422 0.85 -19.45 1.37
C LEU A 422 0.91 -18.08 2.04
N ILE A 423 1.78 -17.85 3.02
CA ILE A 423 1.96 -16.56 3.70
C ILE A 423 2.52 -15.52 2.73
N VAL A 424 3.61 -15.83 2.02
CA VAL A 424 4.22 -14.97 1.00
C VAL A 424 3.22 -14.69 -0.11
N TRP A 425 2.49 -15.69 -0.60
CA TRP A 425 1.41 -15.48 -1.56
C TRP A 425 0.25 -14.68 -0.97
N ARG A 426 -0.11 -14.83 0.31
CA ARG A 426 -1.16 -14.03 0.98
C ARG A 426 -0.73 -12.57 1.13
N LEU A 427 0.55 -12.34 1.37
CA LEU A 427 1.17 -11.00 1.44
C LEU A 427 1.31 -10.39 0.03
N ASP A 428 1.63 -11.20 -0.97
CA ASP A 428 1.83 -10.80 -2.37
C ASP A 428 0.50 -10.61 -3.13
N ALA A 429 -0.51 -11.44 -2.86
CA ALA A 429 -1.89 -11.28 -3.33
C ALA A 429 -2.62 -10.13 -2.61
N ALA A 430 -2.24 -9.81 -1.36
CA ALA A 430 -2.64 -8.56 -0.71
C ALA A 430 -1.95 -7.32 -1.34
N GLY A 431 -0.81 -7.50 -2.01
CA GLY A 431 -0.02 -6.44 -2.66
C GLY A 431 -0.39 -6.16 -4.12
N ARG A 432 -0.67 -7.17 -4.95
CA ARG A 432 -0.82 -7.00 -6.42
C ARG A 432 -2.26 -6.71 -6.87
N LYS A 433 -2.42 -5.78 -7.82
CA LYS A 433 -3.69 -5.58 -8.55
C LYS A 433 -3.81 -6.53 -9.75
N PRO A 434 -5.03 -6.85 -10.20
CA PRO A 434 -5.27 -7.71 -11.36
C PRO A 434 -5.14 -6.88 -12.65
N GLY A 435 -3.94 -6.85 -13.21
CA GLY A 435 -3.64 -6.17 -14.47
C GLY A 435 -2.45 -6.74 -15.25
N ASP A 436 -1.48 -7.39 -14.58
CA ASP A 436 -0.30 -7.95 -15.26
C ASP A 436 -0.65 -9.22 -16.05
N ARG A 437 -1.14 -9.02 -17.27
CA ARG A 437 -1.26 -10.04 -18.32
C ARG A 437 0.03 -10.13 -19.15
N SER A 438 1.23 -9.99 -18.59
CA SER A 438 2.43 -10.37 -19.34
C SER A 438 3.68 -10.47 -18.47
N LYS A 439 3.86 -11.61 -17.79
CA LYS A 439 5.17 -12.23 -17.65
C LYS A 439 4.99 -13.69 -17.26
N GLY A 440 5.17 -14.56 -18.25
CA GLY A 440 5.22 -15.99 -18.05
C GLY A 440 6.36 -16.36 -17.10
N PHE A 441 6.12 -17.42 -16.32
CA PHE A 441 7.17 -18.20 -15.67
C PHE A 441 8.28 -18.48 -16.69
N GLY A 442 9.43 -17.82 -16.50
CA GLY A 442 10.68 -18.15 -17.17
C GLY A 442 11.16 -19.50 -16.65
N ILE A 443 10.63 -20.57 -17.24
CA ILE A 443 11.22 -21.90 -17.15
C ILE A 443 12.54 -21.83 -17.91
N LEU A 444 13.62 -22.22 -17.23
CA LEU A 444 14.93 -22.45 -17.83
C LEU A 444 14.78 -23.18 -19.18
N ARG A 445 15.33 -22.56 -20.22
CA ARG A 445 15.85 -23.27 -21.39
C ARG A 445 17.31 -22.85 -21.51
N TRP A 446 18.17 -23.89 -21.54
CA TRP A 446 19.62 -23.93 -21.75
C TRP A 446 20.29 -22.66 -22.27
#